data_AF-A0A2D4GK27-F1
#
_entry.id   AF-A0A2D4GK27-F1
#
_cell.length_a   1.000
_cell.length_b   1.000
_cell.length_c   1.000
_cell.angle_alpha   90.00
_cell.angle_beta   90.00
_cell.angle_gamma   90.00
#
_symmetry.space_group_name_H-M   'P 1'
#
loop_
_entity.id
_entity.type
_entity.pdbx_description
1 polymer ?
#
loop_
_entity_poly.entity_id
_entity_poly.type
_entity_poly.pdbx_seq_one_letter_code
_entity_poly.pdbx_strand_id
1 'polypeptide(L)'
;MLDPDEIGKDGMPLTARVVFIFGPDKKLKLSILYPATTGRNFDEILRVVDSLQLTAVKKVATPVDWKSGDQVMVVPSVSDEEAKKLFPGGICTKQLPSGKNYLRYTSP
;
A
#
# COMPACT_ATOMS: atom_id res chain seq x y z
N MET A 1 -13.93 -9.67 12.75
CA MET A 1 -15.03 -8.70 12.91
C MET A 1 -16.31 -9.37 12.48
N LEU A 2 -17.35 -9.24 13.31
CA LEU A 2 -18.68 -9.72 13.00
C LEU A 2 -19.42 -8.63 12.22
N ASP A 3 -20.22 -9.05 11.26
CA ASP A 3 -21.12 -8.16 10.52
C ASP A 3 -22.45 -8.10 11.28
N PRO A 4 -22.85 -6.94 11.81
CA PRO A 4 -24.08 -6.82 12.62
C PRO A 4 -25.34 -7.06 11.78
N ASP A 5 -25.26 -6.88 10.46
CA ASP A 5 -26.40 -7.00 9.55
C ASP A 5 -26.57 -8.45 9.03
N GLU A 6 -25.54 -9.27 9.15
CA GLU A 6 -25.55 -10.67 8.70
C GLU A 6 -25.72 -11.61 9.90
N ILE A 7 -26.97 -12.00 10.15
CA ILE A 7 -27.35 -12.87 11.26
C ILE A 7 -27.76 -14.24 10.72
N GLY A 8 -27.18 -15.30 11.28
CA GLY A 8 -27.52 -16.68 10.97
C GLY A 8 -28.95 -17.04 11.37
N LYS A 9 -29.45 -18.18 10.87
CA LYS A 9 -30.80 -18.68 11.22
C LYS A 9 -30.99 -18.97 12.71
N ASP A 10 -29.89 -19.12 13.43
CA ASP A 10 -29.78 -19.32 14.87
C ASP A 10 -29.70 -18.01 15.68
N GLY A 11 -29.75 -16.85 15.01
CA GLY A 11 -29.65 -15.54 15.65
C GLY A 11 -28.21 -15.11 15.96
N MET A 12 -27.19 -15.87 15.54
CA MET A 12 -25.79 -15.52 15.78
C MET A 12 -25.21 -14.67 14.63
N PRO A 13 -24.46 -13.58 14.92
CA PRO A 13 -23.81 -12.78 13.89
C PRO A 13 -22.75 -13.58 13.13
N LEU A 14 -22.68 -13.39 11.82
CA LEU A 14 -21.69 -13.99 10.93
C LEU A 14 -20.46 -13.09 10.77
N THR A 15 -19.36 -13.66 10.27
CA THR A 15 -18.15 -12.89 10.02
C THR A 15 -18.29 -12.03 8.76
N ALA A 16 -17.80 -10.79 8.84
CA ALA A 16 -17.57 -9.99 7.65
C ALA A 16 -16.41 -10.58 6.82
N ARG A 17 -16.29 -10.15 5.56
CA ARG A 17 -15.22 -10.59 4.65
C ARG A 17 -13.93 -9.83 4.93
N VAL A 18 -13.29 -10.14 6.05
CA VAL A 18 -12.04 -9.47 6.45
C VAL A 18 -10.82 -10.13 5.81
N VAL A 19 -9.86 -9.32 5.41
CA VAL A 19 -8.50 -9.74 5.00
C VAL A 19 -7.50 -9.06 5.92
N PHE A 20 -6.56 -9.83 6.46
CA PHE A 20 -5.42 -9.31 7.23
C PHE A 20 -4.13 -9.76 6.56
N ILE A 21 -3.23 -8.82 6.27
CA ILE A 21 -1.91 -9.10 5.71
C ILE A 21 -0.88 -8.87 6.81
N PHE A 22 -0.14 -9.93 7.17
CA PHE A 22 0.88 -9.90 8.21
C PHE A 22 2.27 -10.01 7.59
N GLY A 23 3.22 -9.26 8.15
CA GLY A 23 4.63 -9.41 7.81
C GLY A 23 5.27 -10.64 8.47
N PRO A 24 6.50 -11.03 8.07
CA PRO A 24 7.26 -12.08 8.75
C PRO A 24 7.46 -11.81 10.25
N ASP A 25 7.48 -10.53 10.62
CA ASP A 25 7.53 -9.98 11.98
C ASP A 25 6.23 -10.16 12.78
N LYS A 26 5.23 -10.84 12.22
CA LYS A 26 3.90 -11.10 12.81
C LYS A 26 3.09 -9.84 13.11
N LYS A 27 3.52 -8.68 12.59
CA LYS A 27 2.77 -7.42 12.73
C LYS A 27 1.81 -7.25 11.57
N LEU A 28 0.63 -6.70 11.87
CA LEU A 28 -0.36 -6.31 10.87
C LEU A 28 0.23 -5.23 9.97
N LYS A 29 0.12 -5.42 8.64
CA LYS A 29 0.59 -4.46 7.63
C LYS A 29 -0.58 -3.76 6.93
N LEU A 30 -1.66 -4.49 6.68
CA LEU A 30 -2.86 -3.98 6.03
C LEU A 30 -4.08 -4.82 6.42
N SER A 31 -5.24 -4.17 6.52
CA SER A 31 -6.54 -4.85 6.68
C SER A 31 -7.59 -4.29 5.73
N ILE A 32 -8.46 -5.16 5.20
CA ILE A 32 -9.61 -4.79 4.38
C ILE A 32 -10.85 -5.41 5.02
N LEU A 33 -11.92 -4.62 5.17
CA LEU A 33 -13.20 -5.05 5.72
C LEU A 33 -14.30 -4.82 4.67
N TYR A 34 -14.80 -5.90 4.08
CA TYR A 34 -15.96 -5.87 3.17
C TYR A 34 -17.16 -6.57 3.83
N PRO A 35 -18.40 -6.12 3.56
CA PRO A 35 -19.61 -6.81 4.01
C PRO A 35 -19.78 -8.14 3.25
N ALA A 36 -20.69 -9.01 3.72
CA ALA A 36 -20.98 -10.27 3.03
C ALA A 36 -21.53 -10.05 1.62
N THR A 37 -22.26 -8.96 1.40
CA THR A 37 -22.91 -8.57 0.13
C THR A 37 -21.94 -8.13 -0.95
N THR A 38 -20.72 -7.69 -0.59
CA THR A 38 -19.74 -7.14 -1.54
C THR A 38 -18.55 -8.08 -1.69
N GLY A 39 -18.40 -8.66 -2.88
CA GLY A 39 -17.23 -9.47 -3.23
C GLY A 39 -15.93 -8.66 -3.18
N ARG A 40 -14.84 -9.30 -2.73
CA ARG A 40 -13.51 -8.66 -2.67
C ARG A 40 -12.85 -8.67 -4.04
N ASN A 41 -12.07 -7.63 -4.32
CA ASN A 41 -11.17 -7.60 -5.47
C ASN A 41 -9.83 -8.27 -5.11
N PHE A 42 -9.52 -9.41 -5.72
CA PHE A 42 -8.27 -10.13 -5.49
C PHE A 42 -7.07 -9.51 -6.24
N ASP A 43 -7.30 -8.82 -7.35
CA ASP A 43 -6.23 -8.08 -8.03
C ASP A 43 -5.70 -6.97 -7.12
N GLU A 44 -6.58 -6.31 -6.36
CA GLU A 44 -6.18 -5.31 -5.36
C GLU A 44 -5.38 -5.96 -4.21
N ILE A 45 -5.80 -7.15 -3.76
CA ILE A 45 -5.07 -7.88 -2.71
C ILE A 45 -3.65 -8.22 -3.17
N LEU A 46 -3.48 -8.69 -4.42
CA LEU A 46 -2.14 -8.95 -4.98
C LEU A 46 -1.33 -7.65 -5.14
N ARG A 47 -1.95 -6.59 -5.67
CA ARG A 47 -1.31 -5.28 -5.86
C ARG A 47 -0.77 -4.70 -4.55
N VAL A 48 -1.52 -4.79 -3.46
CA VAL A 48 -1.04 -4.31 -2.15
C VAL A 48 0.01 -5.22 -1.54
N VAL A 49 0.01 -6.53 -1.82
CA VAL A 49 1.10 -7.43 -1.41
C VAL A 49 2.40 -7.04 -2.11
N ASP A 50 2.37 -6.81 -3.42
CA ASP A 50 3.54 -6.35 -4.18
C ASP A 50 4.07 -5.01 -3.64
N SER A 51 3.17 -4.06 -3.36
CA SER A 51 3.53 -2.78 -2.74
C SER A 51 4.18 -2.96 -1.36
N LEU A 52 3.59 -3.78 -0.49
CA LEU A 52 4.11 -4.02 0.86
C LEU A 52 5.50 -4.68 0.82
N GLN A 53 5.72 -5.60 -0.11
CA GLN A 53 7.03 -6.26 -0.27
C GLN A 53 8.07 -5.28 -0.85
N LEU A 54 7.71 -4.49 -1.86
CA LEU A 54 8.60 -3.49 -2.46
C LEU A 54 9.05 -2.43 -1.45
N THR A 55 8.10 -1.89 -0.69
CA THR A 55 8.35 -0.83 0.31
C THR A 55 9.06 -1.35 1.56
N ALA A 56 9.03 -2.66 1.82
CA ALA A 56 9.81 -3.27 2.90
C ALA A 56 11.31 -3.36 2.57
N VAL A 57 11.68 -3.46 1.28
CA VAL A 57 13.07 -3.65 0.84
C VAL A 57 13.69 -2.35 0.32
N LYS A 58 12.91 -1.53 -0.38
CA LYS A 58 13.38 -0.26 -0.97
C LYS A 58 12.77 0.91 -0.22
N LYS A 59 13.55 1.99 -0.03
CA LYS A 59 13.08 3.26 0.56
C LYS A 59 12.20 4.06 -0.41
N VAL A 60 11.09 3.46 -0.82
CA VAL A 60 10.09 4.02 -1.73
C VAL A 60 8.68 3.87 -1.15
N ALA A 61 7.70 4.54 -1.76
CA ALA A 61 6.28 4.36 -1.50
C ALA A 61 5.52 4.27 -2.84
N THR A 62 4.51 3.42 -2.94
CA THR A 62 3.70 3.30 -4.17
C THR A 62 2.62 4.40 -4.19
N PRO A 63 2.49 5.20 -5.27
CA PRO A 63 1.45 6.23 -5.37
C PRO A 63 0.04 5.63 -5.49
N VAL A 64 -0.97 6.51 -5.58
CA VAL A 64 -2.35 6.12 -5.88
C VAL A 64 -2.41 5.34 -7.20
N ASP A 65 -3.26 4.32 -7.24
CA ASP A 65 -3.50 3.44 -8.39
C ASP A 65 -2.25 2.76 -9.00
N TRP A 66 -1.14 2.74 -8.26
CA TRP A 66 0.12 2.14 -8.70
C TRP A 66 -0.04 0.67 -9.08
N LYS A 67 0.54 0.28 -10.20
CA LYS A 67 0.68 -1.12 -10.64
C LYS A 67 2.14 -1.54 -10.65
N SER A 68 2.39 -2.85 -10.56
CA SER A 68 3.75 -3.39 -10.63
C SER A 68 4.45 -2.95 -11.92
N GLY A 69 5.62 -2.33 -11.76
CA GLY A 69 6.39 -1.71 -12.86
C GLY A 69 6.21 -0.20 -13.02
N ASP A 70 5.16 0.40 -12.45
CA ASP A 70 4.96 1.85 -12.47
C ASP A 70 5.99 2.57 -11.58
N GLN A 71 6.19 3.87 -11.86
CA GLN A 71 7.02 4.73 -11.04
C GLN A 71 6.53 4.78 -9.59
N VAL A 72 7.49 4.82 -8.67
CA VAL A 72 7.27 4.91 -7.23
C VAL A 72 7.76 6.25 -6.70
N MET A 73 7.30 6.60 -5.50
CA MET A 73 7.69 7.81 -4.81
C MET A 73 8.93 7.57 -3.95
N VAL A 74 9.87 8.50 -3.93
CA VAL A 74 10.95 8.49 -2.93
C VAL A 74 10.38 8.95 -1.59
N VAL A 75 10.61 8.19 -0.52
CA VAL A 75 10.07 8.52 0.81
C VAL A 75 10.59 9.89 1.26
N PRO A 76 9.76 10.80 1.78
CA PRO A 76 10.17 12.17 2.12
C PRO A 76 11.31 12.27 3.15
N SER A 77 11.53 11.23 3.96
CA SER A 77 12.61 11.18 4.95
C SER A 77 14.01 10.97 4.35
N VAL A 78 14.11 10.58 3.08
CA VAL A 78 15.39 10.36 2.39
C VAL A 78 15.91 11.70 1.86
N SER A 79 17.16 12.06 2.17
CA SER A 79 17.77 13.30 1.64
C SER A 79 18.03 13.20 0.13
N ASP A 80 18.24 14.32 -0.56
CA ASP A 80 18.49 14.31 -2.01
C ASP A 80 19.82 13.61 -2.36
N GLU A 81 20.82 13.69 -1.49
CA GLU A 81 22.11 13.02 -1.64
C GLU A 81 21.98 11.51 -1.45
N GLU A 82 21.22 11.08 -0.44
CA GLU A 82 20.96 9.66 -0.20
C GLU A 82 20.10 9.08 -1.34
N ALA A 83 19.08 9.80 -1.78
CA ALA A 83 18.21 9.37 -2.86
C ALA A 83 19.00 9.14 -4.17
N LYS A 84 19.91 10.06 -4.54
CA LYS A 84 20.78 9.89 -5.72
C LYS A 84 21.67 8.64 -5.66
N LYS A 85 22.07 8.21 -4.46
CA LYS A 85 22.85 6.98 -4.25
C LYS A 85 21.98 5.73 -4.34
N LEU A 86 20.79 5.78 -3.77
CA LEU A 86 19.85 4.65 -3.74
C LEU A 86 19.19 4.40 -5.10
N PHE A 87 18.99 5.45 -5.90
CA PHE A 87 18.23 5.41 -7.15
C PHE A 87 19.07 5.95 -8.34
N PRO A 88 20.06 5.18 -8.82
CA PRO A 88 20.91 5.61 -9.93
C PRO A 88 20.18 5.72 -11.27
N GLY A 89 18.99 5.11 -11.39
CA GLY A 89 18.10 5.23 -12.56
C GLY A 89 17.46 6.61 -12.73
N GLY A 90 17.69 7.53 -11.78
CA GLY A 90 17.25 8.91 -11.85
C GLY A 90 16.03 9.20 -10.99
N ILE A 91 15.96 10.43 -10.50
CA ILE A 91 14.86 10.94 -9.68
C ILE A 91 14.24 12.13 -10.40
N CYS A 92 12.93 12.09 -10.56
CA CYS A 92 12.16 13.19 -11.10
C CYS A 92 11.47 13.94 -9.94
N THR A 93 11.91 15.17 -9.66
CA THR A 93 11.26 16.03 -8.67
C THR A 93 10.28 16.95 -9.36
N LYS A 94 8.99 16.81 -9.06
CA LYS A 94 7.96 17.71 -9.57
C LYS A 94 7.94 18.99 -8.75
N GLN A 95 8.20 20.12 -9.43
CA GLN A 95 8.18 21.44 -8.81
C GLN A 95 6.75 21.85 -8.44
N LEU A 96 6.58 22.38 -7.24
CA LEU A 96 5.30 22.80 -6.68
C LEU A 96 5.37 24.25 -6.19
N PRO A 97 4.26 25.00 -6.18
CA PRO A 97 4.24 26.40 -5.71
C PRO A 97 4.76 26.61 -4.28
N SER A 98 4.72 25.56 -3.45
CA SER A 98 5.26 25.60 -2.08
C SER A 98 6.79 25.69 -1.99
N GLY A 99 7.51 25.46 -3.11
CA GLY A 99 8.98 25.39 -3.13
C GLY A 99 9.57 24.15 -2.44
N LYS A 100 8.73 23.23 -1.94
CA LYS A 100 9.18 22.00 -1.26
C LYS A 100 9.38 20.85 -2.26
N ASN A 101 10.49 20.15 -2.14
CA ASN A 101 10.89 19.04 -3.02
C ASN A 101 10.45 17.65 -2.51
N TYR A 102 9.22 17.52 -1.99
CA TYR A 102 8.75 16.23 -1.48
C TYR A 102 8.16 15.32 -2.57
N LEU A 103 7.73 15.88 -3.70
CA LEU A 103 7.07 15.13 -4.77
C LEU A 103 8.11 14.58 -5.74
N ARG A 104 8.77 13.49 -5.32
CA ARG A 104 9.89 12.86 -6.03
C ARG A 104 9.51 11.46 -6.52
N TYR A 105 9.72 11.20 -7.80
CA TYR A 105 9.44 9.93 -8.46
C TYR A 105 10.76 9.24 -8.85
N THR A 106 10.78 7.91 -8.79
CA THR A 106 11.85 7.07 -9.33
C THR A 106 11.26 5.83 -9.96
N SER A 107 11.94 5.26 -10.95
CA SER A 107 11.64 3.90 -11.39
C SER A 107 12.11 2.91 -10.31
N PRO A 108 11.30 1.89 -9.97
CA PRO A 108 11.63 0.93 -8.93
C PRO A 108 12.83 0.07 -9.27
#